data_AF-A0A2E2UX48-F1
#
_entry.id   AF-A0A2E2UX48-F1
#
_cell.length_a   1.000
_cell.length_b   1.000
_cell.length_c   1.000
_cell.angle_alpha   90.00
_cell.angle_beta   90.00
_cell.angle_gamma   90.00
#
_symmetry.space_group_name_H-M   'P 1'
#
loop_
_entity.id
_entity.type
_entity.pdbx_description
1 polymer ?
#
loop_
_entity_poly.entity_id
_entity_poly.type
_entity_poly.pdbx_seq_one_letter_code
_entity_poly.pdbx_strand_id
1 'polypeptide(L)'
;MKENQFETIRRFDENDSEFWSSRDLAKALEYTDYRNFLTAINKAKTACENSGEVIHNHFVDATEMVKTGSGAERSVETVYLSRYACYLIVQNSDPTKVVVAKGQTYFAIQTRRQEKTENLVEDNKRVFLREEMKKHNTNLTKTAKSAGVQNYAIFQNAGYKGLYGGLTSQDIHRRKSLKKSQQILDHMNSEELAANLFRATQVVEAVAGKLIYQDDVARLQPPSSLRHDHGGCAGIHGRTCRPRRARAPGRCQSSRGRGDTDSSSEPGRAMQPYPSVSHNHAYWIPPSSCA
;
A
#
# COMPACT_ATOMS: atom_id res chain seq x y z
N MET A 1 26.95 20.25 -2.01
CA MET A 1 25.81 19.79 -1.18
C MET A 1 26.19 20.08 0.27
N LYS A 2 25.36 20.75 1.07
CA LYS A 2 25.58 20.73 2.52
C LYS A 2 25.32 19.29 2.97
N GLU A 3 26.34 18.60 3.43
CA GLU A 3 26.18 17.25 3.99
C GLU A 3 25.17 17.30 5.13
N ASN A 4 24.17 16.42 5.06
CA ASN A 4 23.19 16.26 6.11
C ASN A 4 23.92 15.64 7.32
N GLN A 5 23.84 16.28 8.49
CA GLN A 5 24.48 15.79 9.71
C GLN A 5 24.12 14.33 10.01
N PHE A 6 22.92 13.90 9.63
CA PHE A 6 22.48 12.51 9.70
C PHE A 6 23.32 11.55 8.84
N GLU A 7 23.67 11.96 7.61
CA GLU A 7 24.50 11.15 6.72
C GLU A 7 25.97 11.15 7.13
N THR A 8 26.44 12.22 7.77
CA THR A 8 27.83 12.33 8.26
C THR A 8 28.13 11.35 9.40
N ILE A 9 27.15 11.01 10.24
CA ILE A 9 27.31 10.05 11.35
C ILE A 9 26.98 8.60 10.96
N ARG A 10 26.73 8.34 9.66
CA ARG A 10 26.50 7.00 9.14
C ARG A 10 27.79 6.18 9.20
N ARG A 11 27.65 4.92 9.60
CA ARG A 11 28.73 3.93 9.60
C ARG A 11 28.33 2.73 8.75
N PHE A 12 29.30 1.90 8.39
CA PHE A 12 29.11 0.67 7.65
C PHE A 12 29.70 -0.49 8.46
N ASP A 13 29.04 -1.63 8.42
CA ASP A 13 29.53 -2.86 9.03
C ASP A 13 30.42 -3.66 8.06
N GLU A 14 30.81 -4.87 8.47
CA GLU A 14 31.64 -5.79 7.69
C GLU A 14 30.95 -6.25 6.39
N ASN A 15 29.62 -6.16 6.31
CA ASN A 15 28.80 -6.55 5.16
C ASN A 15 28.39 -5.34 4.31
N ASP A 16 29.03 -4.18 4.49
CA ASP A 16 28.71 -2.91 3.83
C ASP A 16 27.26 -2.43 4.06
N SER A 17 26.65 -2.88 5.16
CA SER A 17 25.33 -2.44 5.61
C SER A 17 25.45 -1.21 6.47
N GLU A 18 24.66 -0.18 6.15
CA GLU A 18 24.69 1.08 6.88
C GLU A 18 23.99 0.99 8.25
N PHE A 19 24.60 1.61 9.26
CA PHE A 19 24.04 1.72 10.60
C PHE A 19 24.44 3.03 11.29
N TRP A 20 23.73 3.35 12.37
CA TRP A 20 23.98 4.52 13.20
C TRP A 20 24.14 4.12 14.67
N SER A 21 25.11 4.73 15.36
CA SER A 21 25.21 4.64 16.82
C SER A 21 24.17 5.56 17.46
N SER A 22 23.39 5.03 18.40
CA SER A 22 22.45 5.83 19.19
C SER A 22 23.13 6.96 19.95
N ARG A 23 24.41 6.82 20.31
CA ARG A 23 25.19 7.85 21.01
C ARG A 23 25.47 9.04 20.11
N ASP A 24 25.80 8.78 18.85
CA ASP A 24 26.04 9.85 17.87
C ASP A 24 24.72 10.50 17.43
N LEU A 25 23.67 9.69 17.26
CA LEU A 25 22.35 10.21 16.94
C LEU A 25 21.79 11.11 18.07
N ALA A 26 22.00 10.73 19.35
CA ALA A 26 21.61 11.56 20.49
C ALA A 26 22.26 12.95 20.44
N LYS A 27 23.58 13.00 20.15
CA LYS A 27 24.33 14.26 20.00
C LYS A 27 23.82 15.06 18.81
N ALA A 28 23.58 14.39 17.68
CA ALA A 28 23.06 15.04 16.47
C ALA A 28 21.68 15.67 16.70
N LEU A 29 20.85 15.06 17.56
CA LEU A 29 19.54 15.57 17.94
C LEU A 29 19.55 16.47 19.19
N GLU A 30 20.73 16.90 19.64
CA GLU A 30 20.92 17.83 20.76
C GLU A 30 20.33 17.33 22.10
N TYR A 31 20.44 16.03 22.36
CA TYR A 31 20.19 15.44 23.67
C TYR A 31 21.45 15.51 24.53
N THR A 32 21.38 16.28 25.63
CA THR A 32 22.45 16.41 26.61
C THR A 32 22.57 15.17 27.51
N ASP A 33 21.44 14.63 27.95
CA ASP A 33 21.35 13.40 28.74
C ASP A 33 20.82 12.25 27.87
N TYR A 34 21.62 11.19 27.75
CA TYR A 34 21.26 9.99 27.01
C TYR A 34 20.07 9.25 27.61
N ARG A 35 19.80 9.36 28.92
CA ARG A 35 18.61 8.76 29.55
C ARG A 35 17.32 9.30 28.95
N ASN A 36 17.29 10.60 28.64
CA ASN A 36 16.15 11.22 27.96
C ASN A 36 16.02 10.73 26.52
N PHE A 37 17.13 10.44 25.87
CA PHE A 37 17.14 9.87 24.52
C PHE A 37 16.65 8.41 24.49
N LEU A 38 16.98 7.60 25.52
CA LEU A 38 16.46 6.25 25.67
C LEU A 38 14.93 6.22 25.72
N THR A 39 14.30 7.24 26.31
CA THR A 39 12.82 7.38 26.28
C THR A 39 12.30 7.51 24.85
N ALA A 40 12.98 8.27 23.98
CA ALA A 40 12.61 8.39 22.56
C ALA A 40 12.85 7.07 21.80
N ILE A 41 13.95 6.36 22.10
CA ILE A 41 14.23 5.03 21.55
C ILE A 41 13.12 4.04 21.93
N ASN A 42 12.71 4.00 23.20
CA ASN A 42 11.67 3.08 23.66
C ASN A 42 10.32 3.36 22.99
N LYS A 43 9.94 4.63 22.83
CA LYS A 43 8.75 5.01 22.05
C LYS A 43 8.86 4.56 20.58
N ALA A 44 10.05 4.70 19.98
CA ALA A 44 10.31 4.25 18.62
C ALA A 44 10.25 2.72 18.49
N LYS A 45 10.76 1.96 19.47
CA LYS A 45 10.62 0.48 19.54
C LYS A 45 9.14 0.08 19.58
N THR A 46 8.33 0.74 20.42
CA THR A 46 6.87 0.52 20.46
C THR A 46 6.18 0.86 19.14
N ALA A 47 6.56 1.97 18.49
CA ALA A 47 6.01 2.34 17.18
C ALA A 47 6.37 1.33 16.08
N CYS A 48 7.60 0.81 16.11
CA CYS A 48 8.10 -0.24 15.21
C CYS A 48 7.26 -1.52 15.36
N GLU A 49 7.09 -2.01 16.57
CA GLU A 49 6.28 -3.21 16.87
C GLU A 49 4.81 -3.03 16.46
N ASN A 50 4.20 -1.88 16.77
CA ASN A 50 2.83 -1.56 16.38
C ASN A 50 2.64 -1.46 14.86
N SER A 51 3.72 -1.21 14.11
CA SER A 51 3.70 -1.20 12.64
C SER A 51 3.86 -2.59 12.02
N GLY A 52 4.00 -3.64 12.85
CA GLY A 52 4.23 -5.02 12.42
C GLY A 52 5.70 -5.35 12.10
N GLU A 53 6.61 -4.41 12.38
CA GLU A 53 8.05 -4.60 12.14
C GLU A 53 8.73 -5.28 13.33
N VAL A 54 9.80 -6.01 13.03
CA VAL A 54 10.55 -6.78 14.02
C VAL A 54 11.63 -5.90 14.65
N ILE A 55 11.50 -5.60 15.95
CA ILE A 55 12.38 -4.65 16.67
C ILE A 55 13.87 -4.97 16.46
N HIS A 56 14.28 -6.24 16.56
CA HIS A 56 15.68 -6.63 16.48
C HIS A 56 16.33 -6.45 15.10
N ASN A 57 15.53 -6.29 14.03
CA ASN A 57 16.06 -5.93 12.72
C ASN A 57 16.50 -4.45 12.64
N HIS A 58 16.03 -3.63 13.59
CA HIS A 58 16.17 -2.18 13.52
C HIS A 58 16.90 -1.57 14.73
N PHE A 59 16.81 -2.22 15.90
CA PHE A 59 17.42 -1.78 17.15
C PHE A 59 18.21 -2.93 17.77
N VAL A 60 19.53 -2.80 17.76
CA VAL A 60 20.44 -3.82 18.31
C VAL A 60 21.20 -3.23 19.48
N ASP A 61 20.99 -3.78 20.67
CA ASP A 61 21.73 -3.36 21.84
C ASP A 61 23.19 -3.84 21.72
N ALA A 62 24.13 -2.92 21.93
CA ALA A 62 25.57 -3.09 21.72
C ALA A 62 26.35 -2.34 22.81
N THR A 63 27.66 -2.53 22.82
CA THR A 63 28.56 -1.83 23.74
C THR A 63 29.68 -1.18 22.93
N GLU A 64 29.86 0.13 23.09
CA GLU A 64 30.94 0.86 22.43
C GLU A 64 32.00 1.29 23.45
N MET A 65 33.26 1.21 23.05
CA MET A 65 34.36 1.81 23.81
C MET A 65 34.52 3.27 23.37
N VAL A 66 34.42 4.19 24.33
CA VAL A 66 34.66 5.62 24.09
C VAL A 66 35.86 6.12 24.87
N LYS A 67 36.72 6.90 24.20
CA LYS A 67 37.84 7.57 24.83
C LYS A 67 37.35 8.63 25.80
N THR A 68 37.88 8.60 27.02
CA THR A 68 37.66 9.60 28.05
C THR A 68 38.73 10.69 27.98
N GLY A 69 38.50 11.82 28.66
CA GLY A 69 39.42 12.97 28.66
C GLY A 69 40.82 12.68 29.21
N SER A 70 41.01 11.55 29.89
CA SER A 70 42.32 11.06 30.37
C SER A 70 43.01 10.09 29.41
N GLY A 71 42.42 9.81 28.24
CA GLY A 71 42.95 8.82 27.29
C GLY A 71 42.55 7.37 27.58
N ALA A 72 41.94 7.09 28.74
CA ALA A 72 41.39 5.78 29.07
C ALA A 72 40.08 5.52 28.30
N GLU A 73 39.81 4.27 27.92
CA GLU A 73 38.57 3.90 27.25
C GLU A 73 37.52 3.39 28.25
N ARG A 74 36.27 3.81 28.06
CA ARG A 74 35.14 3.36 28.87
C ARG A 74 34.11 2.67 28.00
N SER A 75 33.64 1.52 28.46
CA SER A 75 32.49 0.83 27.90
C SER A 75 31.19 1.60 28.19
N VAL A 76 30.41 1.87 27.13
CA VAL A 76 29.08 2.50 27.21
C VAL A 76 28.07 1.72 26.38
N GLU A 77 26.94 1.44 27.02
CA GLU A 77 25.77 0.85 26.36
C GLU A 77 25.32 1.73 25.19
N THR A 78 25.11 1.12 24.04
CA THR A 78 24.75 1.79 22.80
C THR A 78 23.72 0.94 22.07
N VAL A 79 22.93 1.55 21.20
CA VAL A 79 22.03 0.82 20.31
C VAL A 79 22.46 1.12 18.89
N TYR A 80 22.71 0.09 18.10
CA TYR A 80 22.86 0.22 16.66
C TYR A 80 21.50 0.27 15.99
N LEU A 81 21.38 1.26 15.12
CA LEU A 81 20.11 1.69 14.55
C LEU A 81 20.20 1.55 13.04
N SER A 82 19.20 0.89 12.46
CA SER A 82 18.93 1.01 11.03
C SER A 82 18.46 2.43 10.68
N ARG A 83 18.54 2.80 9.40
CA ARG A 83 17.98 4.08 8.91
C ARG A 83 16.51 4.25 9.30
N TYR A 84 15.73 3.16 9.22
CA TYR A 84 14.32 3.13 9.63
C TYR A 84 14.15 3.46 11.12
N ALA A 85 14.94 2.83 12.00
CA ALA A 85 14.92 3.13 13.44
C ALA A 85 15.24 4.60 13.73
N CYS A 86 16.23 5.18 13.04
CA CYS A 86 16.55 6.60 13.19
C CYS A 86 15.36 7.50 12.86
N TYR A 87 14.60 7.19 11.80
CA TYR A 87 13.42 7.96 11.42
C TYR A 87 12.32 7.88 12.47
N LEU A 88 12.04 6.67 12.97
CA LEU A 88 11.07 6.50 14.06
C LEU A 88 11.49 7.23 15.33
N ILE A 89 12.78 7.25 15.66
CA ILE A 89 13.30 8.01 16.80
C ILE A 89 13.03 9.50 16.62
N VAL A 90 13.34 10.08 15.46
CA VAL A 90 13.08 11.52 15.20
C VAL A 90 11.60 11.84 15.31
N GLN A 91 10.72 10.98 14.79
CA GLN A 91 9.27 11.16 14.89
C GLN A 91 8.76 11.11 16.34
N ASN A 92 9.39 10.32 17.21
CA ASN A 92 9.01 10.14 18.61
C ASN A 92 9.84 10.98 19.61
N SER A 93 10.75 11.83 19.10
CA SER A 93 11.62 12.69 19.90
C SER A 93 10.91 13.98 20.33
N ASP A 94 11.57 14.75 21.21
CA ASP A 94 11.04 15.98 21.79
C ASP A 94 10.98 17.12 20.73
N PRO A 95 9.78 17.59 20.34
CA PRO A 95 9.64 18.63 19.31
C PRO A 95 10.07 20.02 19.80
N THR A 96 10.33 20.22 21.10
CA THR A 96 10.87 21.49 21.61
C THR A 96 12.31 21.73 21.15
N LYS A 97 13.02 20.67 20.72
CA LYS A 97 14.36 20.78 20.13
C LYS A 97 14.25 21.15 18.66
N VAL A 98 14.90 22.26 18.28
CA VAL A 98 14.83 22.82 16.91
C VAL A 98 15.31 21.81 15.85
N VAL A 99 16.34 21.01 16.14
CA VAL A 99 16.84 20.00 15.20
C VAL A 99 15.81 18.88 14.97
N VAL A 100 15.13 18.42 16.02
CA VAL A 100 14.04 17.44 15.93
C VAL A 100 12.87 18.01 15.13
N ALA A 101 12.43 19.23 15.42
CA ALA A 101 11.34 19.90 14.69
C ALA A 101 11.66 20.08 13.19
N LYS A 102 12.91 20.40 12.84
CA LYS A 102 13.38 20.43 11.44
C LYS A 102 13.33 19.06 10.79
N GLY A 103 13.72 17.99 11.51
CA GLY A 103 13.60 16.61 11.05
C GLY A 103 12.14 16.21 10.77
N GLN A 104 11.21 16.51 11.69
CA GLN A 104 9.78 16.26 11.50
C GLN A 104 9.21 17.06 10.31
N THR A 105 9.61 18.32 10.16
CA THR A 105 9.23 19.15 9.01
C THR A 105 9.75 18.56 7.70
N TYR A 106 10.99 18.04 7.70
CA TYR A 106 11.57 17.35 6.55
C TYR A 106 10.71 16.14 6.17
N PHE A 107 10.31 15.28 7.12
CA PHE A 107 9.43 14.14 6.82
C PHE A 107 8.09 14.59 6.22
N ALA A 108 7.44 15.60 6.79
CA ALA A 108 6.18 16.11 6.24
C ALA A 108 6.32 16.60 4.78
N ILE A 109 7.42 17.30 4.47
CA ILE A 109 7.71 17.78 3.12
C ILE A 109 8.07 16.61 2.18
N GLN A 110 8.88 15.65 2.63
CA GLN A 110 9.29 14.53 1.79
C GLN A 110 8.12 13.60 1.48
N THR A 111 7.27 13.29 2.46
CA THR A 111 6.06 12.50 2.21
C THR A 111 5.18 13.19 1.17
N ARG A 112 4.96 14.51 1.30
CA ARG A 112 4.16 15.27 0.33
C ARG A 112 4.79 15.28 -1.07
N ARG A 113 6.12 15.36 -1.16
CA ARG A 113 6.85 15.27 -2.43
C ARG A 113 6.68 13.88 -3.06
N GLN A 114 6.82 12.82 -2.28
CA GLN A 114 6.67 11.45 -2.75
C GLN A 114 5.25 11.18 -3.27
N GLU A 115 4.21 11.55 -2.52
CA GLU A 115 2.81 11.45 -2.96
C GLU A 115 2.58 12.17 -4.30
N LYS A 116 3.12 13.38 -4.46
CA LYS A 116 2.95 14.15 -5.69
C LYS A 116 3.71 13.51 -6.85
N THR A 117 4.91 13.00 -6.61
CA THR A 117 5.71 12.30 -7.62
C THR A 117 5.01 11.02 -8.08
N GLU A 118 4.43 10.23 -7.17
CA GLU A 118 3.66 9.03 -7.52
C GLU A 118 2.44 9.37 -8.38
N ASN A 119 1.70 10.43 -8.04
CA ASN A 119 0.60 10.92 -8.87
C ASN A 119 1.08 11.34 -10.28
N LEU A 120 2.21 12.04 -10.38
CA LEU A 120 2.78 12.44 -11.67
C LEU A 120 3.24 11.23 -12.50
N VAL A 121 3.84 10.22 -11.86
CA VAL A 121 4.23 8.97 -12.53
C VAL A 121 3.00 8.25 -13.07
N GLU A 122 1.93 8.15 -12.27
CA GLU A 122 0.68 7.54 -12.70
C GLU A 122 0.02 8.31 -13.85
N ASP A 123 -0.04 9.64 -13.78
CA ASP A 123 -0.59 10.46 -14.86
C ASP A 123 0.22 10.33 -16.15
N ASN A 124 1.56 10.31 -16.06
CA ASN A 124 2.41 10.09 -17.22
C ASN A 124 2.19 8.70 -17.84
N LYS A 125 2.07 7.65 -17.02
CA LYS A 125 1.72 6.30 -17.50
C LYS A 125 0.36 6.30 -18.20
N ARG A 126 -0.65 6.97 -17.63
CA ARG A 126 -1.99 7.07 -18.23
C ARG A 126 -1.97 7.79 -19.58
N VAL A 127 -1.24 8.90 -19.70
CA VAL A 127 -1.10 9.64 -20.97
C VAL A 127 -0.42 8.75 -22.01
N PHE A 128 0.70 8.12 -21.66
CA PHE A 128 1.42 7.22 -22.57
C PHE A 128 0.54 6.07 -23.06
N LEU A 129 -0.10 5.35 -22.13
CA LEU A 129 -0.96 4.20 -22.46
C LEU A 129 -2.19 4.60 -23.28
N ARG A 130 -2.73 5.82 -23.08
CA ARG A 130 -3.83 6.33 -23.91
C ARG A 130 -3.43 6.57 -25.36
N GLU A 131 -2.26 7.17 -25.58
CA GLU A 131 -1.75 7.38 -26.93
C GLU A 131 -1.53 6.04 -27.65
N GLU A 132 -0.96 5.06 -26.96
CA GLU A 132 -0.81 3.70 -27.50
C GLU A 132 -2.18 3.04 -27.76
N MET A 133 -3.12 3.13 -26.82
CA MET A 133 -4.49 2.61 -27.00
C MET A 133 -5.18 3.20 -28.23
N LYS A 134 -5.03 4.51 -28.46
CA LYS A 134 -5.63 5.19 -29.61
C LYS A 134 -5.07 4.67 -30.93
N LYS A 135 -3.75 4.46 -31.00
CA LYS A 135 -3.07 3.86 -32.16
C LYS A 135 -3.56 2.43 -32.39
N HIS A 136 -3.55 1.59 -31.35
CA HIS A 136 -3.95 0.19 -31.43
C HIS A 136 -5.43 0.02 -31.78
N ASN A 137 -6.34 0.82 -31.22
CA ASN A 137 -7.76 0.74 -31.54
C ASN A 137 -8.06 1.16 -32.99
N THR A 138 -7.29 2.12 -33.52
CA THR A 138 -7.33 2.48 -34.94
C THR A 138 -6.89 1.31 -35.82
N ASN A 139 -5.78 0.65 -35.46
CA ASN A 139 -5.28 -0.52 -36.18
C ASN A 139 -6.25 -1.71 -36.10
N LEU A 140 -6.80 -1.99 -34.92
CA LEU A 140 -7.82 -3.00 -34.67
C LEU A 140 -9.04 -2.79 -35.55
N THR A 141 -9.52 -1.54 -35.66
CA THR A 141 -10.65 -1.22 -36.51
C THR A 141 -10.33 -1.48 -37.99
N LYS A 142 -9.15 -1.08 -38.47
CA LYS A 142 -8.71 -1.35 -39.85
C LYS A 142 -8.58 -2.85 -40.14
N THR A 143 -8.00 -3.60 -39.21
CA THR A 143 -7.78 -5.04 -39.31
C THR A 143 -9.10 -5.80 -39.31
N ALA A 144 -10.00 -5.48 -38.38
CA ALA A 144 -11.36 -6.03 -38.33
C ALA A 144 -12.14 -5.77 -39.62
N LYS A 145 -11.99 -4.59 -40.23
CA LYS A 145 -12.66 -4.25 -41.51
C LYS A 145 -12.16 -5.16 -42.62
N SER A 146 -10.85 -5.33 -42.69
CA SER A 146 -10.19 -6.16 -43.69
C SER A 146 -10.54 -7.63 -43.53
N ALA A 147 -10.80 -8.08 -42.30
CA ALA A 147 -11.28 -9.42 -41.99
C ALA A 147 -12.80 -9.62 -42.20
N GLY A 148 -13.53 -8.59 -42.62
CA GLY A 148 -14.96 -8.71 -42.95
C GLY A 148 -15.92 -8.54 -41.77
N VAL A 149 -15.46 -8.02 -40.62
CA VAL A 149 -16.34 -7.71 -39.48
C VAL A 149 -17.35 -6.64 -39.86
N GLN A 150 -18.64 -6.99 -39.85
CA GLN A 150 -19.73 -6.09 -40.24
C GLN A 150 -20.24 -5.24 -39.07
N ASN A 151 -20.43 -5.84 -37.88
CA ASN A 151 -20.99 -5.15 -36.72
C ASN A 151 -19.93 -4.82 -35.65
N TYR A 152 -19.38 -3.62 -35.76
CA TYR A 152 -18.33 -3.12 -34.85
C TYR A 152 -18.78 -2.95 -33.41
N ALA A 153 -20.04 -2.58 -33.18
CA ALA A 153 -20.55 -2.38 -31.83
C ALA A 153 -20.60 -3.70 -31.05
N ILE A 154 -20.99 -4.80 -31.72
CA ILE A 154 -20.95 -6.15 -31.13
C ILE A 154 -19.51 -6.58 -30.90
N PHE A 155 -18.63 -6.40 -31.88
CA PHE A 155 -17.21 -6.77 -31.80
C PHE A 155 -16.48 -6.08 -30.64
N GLN A 156 -16.65 -4.75 -30.49
CA GLN A 156 -16.03 -3.99 -29.41
C GLN A 156 -16.59 -4.39 -28.04
N ASN A 157 -17.91 -4.61 -27.95
CA ASN A 157 -18.53 -5.07 -26.70
C ASN A 157 -18.08 -6.49 -26.32
N ALA A 158 -17.86 -7.40 -27.28
CA ALA A 158 -17.33 -8.73 -26.97
C ALA A 158 -15.96 -8.65 -26.27
N GLY A 159 -15.11 -7.73 -26.75
CA GLY A 159 -13.84 -7.44 -26.10
C GLY A 159 -13.97 -6.90 -24.67
N TYR A 160 -14.87 -5.96 -24.43
CA TYR A 160 -15.17 -5.48 -23.08
C TYR A 160 -15.71 -6.60 -22.18
N LYS A 161 -16.61 -7.44 -22.69
CA LYS A 161 -17.15 -8.57 -21.93
C LYS A 161 -16.06 -9.54 -21.49
N GLY A 162 -15.09 -9.83 -22.35
CA GLY A 162 -13.96 -10.70 -22.01
C GLY A 162 -13.09 -10.14 -20.88
N LEU A 163 -12.79 -8.83 -20.91
CA LEU A 163 -11.92 -8.20 -19.91
C LEU A 163 -12.64 -7.86 -18.60
N TYR A 164 -13.94 -7.56 -18.65
CA TYR A 164 -14.71 -7.04 -17.52
C TYR A 164 -15.76 -8.02 -16.99
N GLY A 165 -15.57 -9.34 -17.18
CA GLY A 165 -16.45 -10.36 -16.60
C GLY A 165 -17.90 -10.30 -17.11
N GLY A 166 -18.08 -10.05 -18.41
CA GLY A 166 -19.39 -10.00 -19.07
C GLY A 166 -20.02 -8.62 -19.18
N LEU A 167 -19.37 -7.57 -18.66
CA LEU A 167 -19.85 -6.20 -18.76
C LEU A 167 -19.66 -5.62 -20.17
N THR A 168 -20.68 -4.90 -20.66
CA THR A 168 -20.60 -4.13 -21.90
C THR A 168 -19.97 -2.75 -21.65
N SER A 169 -19.63 -2.04 -22.72
CA SER A 169 -19.19 -0.64 -22.64
C SER A 169 -20.20 0.23 -21.88
N GLN A 170 -21.51 0.02 -22.07
CA GLN A 170 -22.55 0.77 -21.35
C GLN A 170 -22.58 0.44 -19.85
N ASP A 171 -22.35 -0.82 -19.49
CA ASP A 171 -22.29 -1.23 -18.08
C ASP A 171 -21.09 -0.62 -17.38
N ILE A 172 -19.93 -0.62 -18.05
CA ILE A 172 -18.70 0.01 -17.53
C ILE A 172 -18.91 1.51 -17.35
N HIS A 173 -19.55 2.16 -18.32
CA HIS A 173 -19.87 3.58 -18.29
C HIS A 173 -20.78 3.94 -17.11
N ARG A 174 -21.83 3.13 -16.86
CA ARG A 174 -22.69 3.25 -15.67
C ARG A 174 -21.96 2.97 -14.37
N ARG A 175 -21.16 1.90 -14.30
CA ARG A 175 -20.41 1.49 -13.10
C ARG A 175 -19.40 2.55 -12.66
N LYS A 176 -18.80 3.26 -13.63
CA LYS A 176 -17.89 4.39 -13.38
C LYS A 176 -18.62 5.73 -13.21
N SER A 177 -19.95 5.75 -13.22
CA SER A 177 -20.78 6.95 -13.06
C SER A 177 -20.43 8.07 -14.06
N LEU A 178 -20.15 7.69 -15.31
CA LEU A 178 -19.71 8.64 -16.34
C LEU A 178 -20.90 9.38 -16.97
N LYS A 179 -20.69 10.66 -17.30
CA LYS A 179 -21.63 11.46 -18.11
C LYS A 179 -21.61 10.96 -19.55
N LYS A 180 -22.71 11.11 -20.28
CA LYS A 180 -22.83 10.67 -21.68
C LYS A 180 -21.71 11.18 -22.60
N SER A 181 -21.15 12.36 -22.32
CA SER A 181 -20.04 12.95 -23.09
C SER A 181 -18.65 12.43 -22.72
N GLN A 182 -18.50 11.71 -21.60
CA GLN A 182 -17.22 11.22 -21.12
C GLN A 182 -16.87 9.87 -21.74
N GLN A 183 -15.62 9.73 -22.18
CA GLN A 183 -15.08 8.48 -22.74
C GLN A 183 -14.53 7.59 -21.64
N ILE A 184 -14.71 6.27 -21.76
CA ILE A 184 -14.30 5.34 -20.71
C ILE A 184 -12.78 5.39 -20.47
N LEU A 185 -11.98 5.42 -21.55
CA LEU A 185 -10.50 5.45 -21.49
C LEU A 185 -9.95 6.68 -20.73
N ASP A 186 -10.67 7.79 -20.73
CA ASP A 186 -10.29 9.03 -20.03
C ASP A 186 -10.46 8.91 -18.50
N HIS A 187 -11.19 7.88 -18.06
CA HIS A 187 -11.52 7.60 -16.67
C HIS A 187 -11.04 6.20 -16.22
N MET A 188 -9.97 5.71 -16.86
CA MET A 188 -9.20 4.53 -16.44
C MET A 188 -7.89 4.91 -15.75
N ASN A 189 -7.41 4.05 -14.84
CA ASN A 189 -6.04 4.10 -14.32
C ASN A 189 -5.07 3.41 -15.31
N SER A 190 -3.76 3.49 -15.03
CA SER A 190 -2.74 2.93 -15.92
C SER A 190 -2.86 1.40 -16.06
N GLU A 191 -3.21 0.69 -15.00
CA GLU A 191 -3.40 -0.77 -15.02
C GLU A 191 -4.55 -1.20 -15.95
N GLU A 192 -5.70 -0.53 -15.83
CA GLU A 192 -6.88 -0.81 -16.65
C GLU A 192 -6.62 -0.45 -18.12
N LEU A 193 -5.89 0.64 -18.39
CA LEU A 193 -5.44 1.00 -19.74
C LEU A 193 -4.48 -0.04 -20.32
N ALA A 194 -3.52 -0.52 -19.53
CA ALA A 194 -2.57 -1.54 -19.96
C ALA A 194 -3.27 -2.87 -20.27
N ALA A 195 -4.26 -3.26 -19.47
CA ALA A 195 -5.05 -4.47 -19.73
C ALA A 195 -5.90 -4.33 -21.02
N ASN A 196 -6.49 -3.16 -21.25
CA ASN A 196 -7.20 -2.89 -22.50
C ASN A 196 -6.26 -2.89 -23.70
N LEU A 197 -5.03 -2.38 -23.55
CA LEU A 197 -4.01 -2.37 -24.59
C LEU A 197 -3.58 -3.78 -24.94
N PHE A 198 -3.26 -4.58 -23.93
CA PHE A 198 -2.89 -5.97 -24.09
C PHE A 198 -3.99 -6.77 -24.81
N ARG A 199 -5.26 -6.61 -24.40
CA ARG A 199 -6.41 -7.20 -25.09
C ARG A 199 -6.46 -6.74 -26.54
N ALA A 200 -6.41 -5.43 -26.79
CA ALA A 200 -6.53 -4.89 -28.14
C ALA A 200 -5.43 -5.45 -29.06
N THR A 201 -4.19 -5.57 -28.57
CA THR A 201 -3.07 -6.17 -29.29
C THR A 201 -3.33 -7.64 -29.61
N GLN A 202 -3.74 -8.46 -28.63
CA GLN A 202 -4.04 -9.87 -28.88
C GLN A 202 -5.19 -10.06 -29.88
N VAL A 203 -6.23 -9.22 -29.82
CA VAL A 203 -7.34 -9.29 -30.78
C VAL A 203 -6.87 -8.91 -32.19
N VAL A 204 -5.99 -7.90 -32.33
CA VAL A 204 -5.39 -7.57 -33.64
C VAL A 204 -4.68 -8.79 -34.22
N GLU A 205 -3.86 -9.47 -33.42
CA GLU A 205 -3.12 -10.67 -33.84
C GLU A 205 -4.07 -11.82 -34.23
N ALA A 206 -5.09 -12.09 -33.43
CA ALA A 206 -6.08 -13.12 -33.72
C ALA A 206 -6.87 -12.85 -35.02
N VAL A 207 -7.34 -11.61 -35.20
CA VAL A 207 -8.07 -11.18 -36.40
C VAL A 207 -7.16 -11.23 -37.63
N ALA A 208 -5.90 -10.77 -37.51
CA ALA A 208 -4.93 -10.77 -38.62
C ALA A 208 -4.51 -12.19 -39.03
N GLY A 209 -4.37 -13.10 -38.07
CA GLY A 209 -4.02 -14.51 -38.29
C GLY A 209 -5.15 -15.37 -38.86
N LYS A 210 -6.36 -14.81 -39.11
CA LYS A 210 -7.59 -15.56 -39.49
C LYS A 210 -7.94 -16.70 -38.52
N LEU A 211 -7.63 -16.56 -37.23
CA LEU A 211 -8.18 -17.41 -36.19
C LEU A 211 -9.21 -16.62 -35.43
N ILE A 212 -10.45 -16.54 -35.94
CA ILE A 212 -11.67 -16.44 -35.11
C ILE A 212 -12.97 -16.50 -35.92
N TYR A 213 -13.78 -17.52 -35.61
CA TYR A 213 -15.24 -17.38 -35.53
C TYR A 213 -15.59 -16.54 -34.28
N GLN A 214 -16.73 -15.86 -34.30
CA GLN A 214 -17.16 -14.83 -33.32
C GLN A 214 -17.10 -15.21 -31.82
N ASP A 215 -16.98 -16.49 -31.47
CA ASP A 215 -17.06 -17.00 -30.10
C ASP A 215 -15.71 -17.11 -29.37
N ASP A 216 -14.57 -17.03 -30.06
CA ASP A 216 -13.24 -17.29 -29.47
C ASP A 216 -12.57 -16.05 -28.86
N VAL A 217 -13.05 -14.85 -29.17
CA VAL A 217 -12.50 -13.56 -28.66
C VAL A 217 -12.68 -13.43 -27.14
N ALA A 218 -13.65 -14.14 -26.56
CA ALA A 218 -13.95 -14.14 -25.14
C ALA A 218 -12.95 -14.95 -24.29
N ARG A 219 -12.04 -15.72 -24.92
CA ARG A 219 -11.11 -16.63 -24.22
C ARG A 219 -9.73 -16.02 -23.92
N LEU A 220 -9.43 -14.84 -24.45
CA LEU A 220 -8.15 -14.16 -24.23
C LEU A 220 -8.17 -13.49 -22.84
N GLN A 221 -7.55 -14.15 -21.87
CA GLN A 221 -7.51 -13.66 -20.48
C GLN A 221 -6.34 -12.68 -20.25
N PRO A 222 -6.55 -11.64 -19.42
CA PRO A 222 -5.47 -10.79 -18.93
C PRO A 222 -4.56 -11.55 -17.93
N PRO A 223 -3.36 -11.01 -17.63
CA PRO A 223 -2.45 -11.59 -16.63
C PRO A 223 -3.13 -11.84 -15.27
N SER A 224 -2.67 -12.87 -14.57
CA SER A 224 -3.26 -13.45 -13.35
C SER A 224 -3.49 -12.49 -12.20
N SER A 225 -2.79 -11.36 -12.16
CA SER A 225 -2.96 -10.29 -11.15
C SER A 225 -4.32 -9.58 -11.20
N LEU A 226 -5.12 -9.79 -12.25
CA LEU A 226 -6.45 -9.18 -12.44
C LEU A 226 -7.62 -10.15 -12.20
N ARG A 227 -7.37 -11.38 -11.71
CA ARG A 227 -8.45 -12.28 -11.25
C ARG A 227 -8.94 -11.77 -9.90
N HIS A 228 -9.99 -10.96 -9.90
CA HIS A 228 -10.74 -10.72 -8.68
C HIS A 228 -11.37 -12.03 -8.22
N ASP A 229 -11.06 -12.42 -6.99
CA ASP A 229 -11.63 -13.56 -6.31
C ASP A 229 -13.16 -13.38 -6.23
N HIS A 230 -13.90 -14.26 -6.88
CA HIS A 230 -15.34 -14.26 -6.82
C HIS A 230 -15.78 -14.82 -5.45
N GLY A 231 -15.78 -13.94 -4.44
CA GLY A 231 -16.48 -14.19 -3.19
C GLY A 231 -17.97 -14.38 -3.45
N GLY A 232 -18.45 -15.63 -3.31
CA GLY A 232 -19.81 -16.03 -3.62
C GLY A 232 -20.87 -15.35 -2.76
N CYS A 233 -21.88 -14.76 -3.40
CA CYS A 233 -23.16 -14.50 -2.76
C CYS A 233 -24.00 -15.79 -2.80
N ALA A 234 -23.92 -16.59 -1.72
CA ALA A 234 -24.89 -17.62 -1.43
C ALA A 234 -26.26 -16.98 -1.15
N GLY A 235 -27.32 -17.55 -1.74
CA GLY A 235 -28.65 -16.96 -1.79
C GLY A 235 -29.47 -17.04 -0.51
N ILE A 236 -30.53 -16.23 -0.47
CA ILE A 236 -31.70 -16.47 0.38
C ILE A 236 -32.96 -16.10 -0.43
N HIS A 237 -33.74 -17.11 -0.80
CA HIS A 237 -35.15 -16.97 -1.17
C HIS A 237 -36.01 -17.09 0.10
N GLY A 238 -37.05 -16.27 0.25
CA GLY A 238 -38.07 -16.47 1.29
C GLY A 238 -39.03 -15.29 1.44
N ARG A 239 -40.20 -15.39 0.82
CA ARG A 239 -41.34 -14.46 0.93
C ARG A 239 -41.96 -14.53 2.34
N THR A 240 -42.52 -13.43 2.85
CA THR A 240 -43.85 -13.44 3.50
C THR A 240 -44.45 -12.04 3.66
N CYS A 241 -45.77 -12.02 3.57
CA CYS A 241 -46.72 -10.92 3.48
C CYS A 241 -46.68 -9.88 4.63
N ARG A 242 -46.98 -8.62 4.29
CA ARG A 242 -47.35 -7.55 5.25
C ARG A 242 -48.78 -7.77 5.77
N PRO A 243 -49.04 -7.62 7.08
CA PRO A 243 -50.36 -7.28 7.58
C PRO A 243 -50.51 -5.79 7.91
N ARG A 244 -51.76 -5.34 7.81
CA ARG A 244 -52.27 -3.96 8.01
C ARG A 244 -52.09 -3.47 9.45
N ARG A 245 -51.94 -2.14 9.57
CA ARG A 245 -52.04 -1.37 10.83
C ARG A 245 -53.39 -1.59 11.52
N ALA A 246 -53.36 -1.83 12.83
CA ALA A 246 -54.47 -1.61 13.75
C ALA A 246 -53.96 -0.97 15.05
N ARG A 247 -54.85 -0.21 15.69
CA ARG A 247 -54.66 0.83 16.72
C ARG A 247 -54.16 0.30 18.07
N ALA A 248 -53.49 1.19 18.81
CA ALA A 248 -53.23 1.10 20.26
C ALA A 248 -54.54 1.06 21.08
N PRO A 249 -54.51 0.53 22.31
CA PRO A 249 -54.41 1.43 23.48
C PRO A 249 -53.64 0.84 24.69
N GLY A 250 -53.32 1.72 25.67
CA GLY A 250 -53.48 1.36 27.09
C GLY A 250 -52.23 1.04 27.93
N ARG A 251 -51.65 2.11 28.50
CA ARG A 251 -50.98 2.26 29.81
C ARG A 251 -51.05 1.07 30.81
N CYS A 252 -49.92 0.67 31.38
CA CYS A 252 -49.78 0.31 32.80
C CYS A 252 -48.31 0.29 33.27
N GLN A 253 -48.11 0.58 34.56
CA GLN A 253 -46.85 0.93 35.23
C GLN A 253 -46.17 -0.25 35.94
N SER A 254 -44.88 -0.05 36.23
CA SER A 254 -44.18 -0.37 37.50
C SER A 254 -43.47 -1.72 37.73
N SER A 255 -42.45 -1.60 38.59
CA SER A 255 -41.61 -2.59 39.33
C SER A 255 -40.39 -3.17 38.57
N ARG A 256 -39.13 -2.81 38.90
CA ARG A 256 -38.26 -3.06 40.08
C ARG A 256 -37.80 -4.52 40.26
N GLY A 257 -36.46 -4.71 40.27
CA GLY A 257 -35.71 -5.89 40.74
C GLY A 257 -34.49 -6.17 39.84
N ARG A 258 -33.28 -5.65 40.11
CA ARG A 258 -32.17 -6.21 40.93
C ARG A 258 -31.84 -7.69 40.67
N GLY A 259 -30.58 -7.95 40.33
CA GLY A 259 -29.96 -9.29 40.36
C GLY A 259 -28.63 -9.33 39.59
N ASP A 260 -27.54 -9.30 40.34
CA ASP A 260 -26.13 -9.39 39.92
C ASP A 260 -25.72 -10.79 39.43
N THR A 261 -24.44 -10.86 39.01
CA THR A 261 -23.54 -12.02 38.80
C THR A 261 -23.54 -12.67 37.42
N ASP A 262 -22.46 -13.18 36.85
CA ASP A 262 -20.99 -13.00 36.91
C ASP A 262 -20.46 -13.98 35.84
N SER A 263 -19.33 -13.69 35.16
CA SER A 263 -18.52 -14.63 34.33
C SER A 263 -19.22 -15.31 33.11
N SER A 264 -18.65 -15.57 31.93
CA SER A 264 -17.32 -16.09 31.56
C SER A 264 -17.11 -15.97 30.04
N SER A 265 -15.91 -15.52 29.64
CA SER A 265 -15.05 -15.99 28.53
C SER A 265 -15.63 -16.77 27.32
N GLU A 266 -15.41 -16.27 26.10
CA GLU A 266 -14.48 -16.85 25.08
C GLU A 266 -14.45 -16.03 23.74
N PRO A 267 -13.43 -16.22 22.87
CA PRO A 267 -12.80 -15.12 22.12
C PRO A 267 -13.30 -14.94 20.67
N GLY A 268 -13.51 -13.68 20.28
CA GLY A 268 -13.79 -13.29 18.90
C GLY A 268 -12.50 -13.09 18.09
N ARG A 269 -12.28 -13.99 17.12
CA ARG A 269 -11.31 -13.92 16.00
C ARG A 269 -10.97 -12.50 15.55
N ALA A 270 -9.71 -12.11 15.73
CA ALA A 270 -9.13 -10.94 15.09
C ALA A 270 -8.99 -11.16 13.58
N MET A 271 -9.39 -10.14 12.82
CA MET A 271 -9.16 -10.00 11.37
C MET A 271 -7.66 -10.06 11.06
N GLN A 272 -7.26 -10.91 10.13
CA GLN A 272 -5.92 -10.90 9.54
C GLN A 272 -5.78 -9.66 8.63
N PRO A 273 -4.71 -8.85 8.75
CA PRO A 273 -4.38 -7.86 7.75
C PRO A 273 -3.64 -8.48 6.55
N TYR A 274 -3.88 -7.88 5.38
CA TYR A 274 -3.34 -8.22 4.06
C TYR A 274 -1.80 -8.32 4.02
N PRO A 275 -1.22 -9.11 3.10
CA PRO A 275 0.23 -9.31 3.03
C PRO A 275 0.92 -8.01 2.59
N SER A 276 1.86 -7.54 3.40
CA SER A 276 2.80 -6.49 3.05
C SER A 276 3.76 -6.96 1.97
N VAL A 277 4.04 -6.07 1.03
CA VAL A 277 5.03 -6.26 -0.03
C VAL A 277 6.40 -6.43 0.63
N SER A 278 6.95 -7.64 0.56
CA SER A 278 8.28 -8.00 1.05
C SER A 278 9.33 -7.11 0.38
N HIS A 279 9.80 -6.10 1.11
CA HIS A 279 11.08 -5.49 0.80
C HIS A 279 12.15 -6.48 1.24
N ASN A 280 13.11 -6.78 0.36
CA ASN A 280 14.32 -7.51 0.71
C ASN A 280 15.02 -6.79 1.87
N HIS A 281 14.81 -7.27 3.10
CA HIS A 281 15.65 -6.94 4.23
C HIS A 281 16.70 -8.03 4.33
N ALA A 282 17.92 -7.69 3.89
CA ALA A 282 19.10 -8.42 4.27
C ALA A 282 19.17 -8.42 5.81
N TYR A 283 19.10 -9.59 6.41
CA TYR A 283 19.23 -9.75 7.85
C TYR A 283 20.63 -9.32 8.27
N TRP A 284 20.71 -8.33 9.16
CA TRP A 284 21.96 -7.87 9.75
C TRP A 284 22.41 -8.87 10.83
N ILE A 285 23.64 -9.38 10.69
CA ILE A 285 24.28 -10.28 11.66
C ILE A 285 25.35 -9.45 12.39
N PRO A 286 25.33 -9.37 13.74
CA PRO A 286 26.31 -8.59 14.48
C PRO A 286 27.74 -9.13 14.26
N PRO A 287 28.76 -8.25 14.21
CA PRO A 287 30.15 -8.69 14.23
C PRO A 287 30.41 -9.45 15.53
N SER A 288 30.87 -10.69 15.41
CA SER A 288 31.21 -11.55 16.55
C SER A 288 32.35 -10.92 17.32
N SER A 289 32.09 -10.51 18.56
CA SER A 289 33.14 -10.14 19.51
C SER A 289 33.93 -11.39 19.89
N CYS A 290 34.99 -11.68 19.14
CA CYS A 290 36.04 -12.61 19.56
C CYS A 290 36.80 -11.99 20.73
N ALA A 291 36.76 -12.70 21.87
CA ALA A 291 37.66 -12.51 22.99
C ALA A 291 39.06 -13.06 22.67
#